data_AF-A0A1B8BW97-F1
#
_entry.id   AF-A0A1B8BW97-F1
#
_cell.length_a   1.000
_cell.length_b   1.000
_cell.length_c   1.000
_cell.angle_alpha   90.00
_cell.angle_beta   90.00
_cell.angle_gamma   90.00
#
_symmetry.space_group_name_H-M   'P 1'
#
loop_
_entity.id
_entity.type
_entity.pdbx_description
1 polymer ?
#
loop_
_entity_poly.entity_id
_entity_poly.type
_entity_poly.pdbx_seq_one_letter_code
_entity_poly.pdbx_strand_id
1 'polypeptide(L)'
;MLQRDVSIGNLMMNEDVDNPSWRSFLIDLDLAIRSEREEPSGARSKTGTRAFMAIGVLLGEKHSFMHDLESFFWVLLWICIQYNGPAEKPTVVHRFDKWNFSETEELAESKKGAVVHEGDFKRMVEENIRPYYKSLQPWLNRLRKVVLPNGGRWEKEDRGLYSRMKEVLQEAQRDLDVAAD
;
A
#
# COMPACT_ATOMS: atom_id res chain seq x y z
N MET A 1 16.64 2.47 22.57
CA MET A 1 17.07 1.93 21.26
C MET A 1 15.81 1.32 20.67
N LEU A 2 15.06 2.10 19.89
CA LEU A 2 13.71 1.71 19.41
C LEU A 2 13.86 0.88 18.14
N GLN A 3 13.41 -0.36 18.23
CA GLN A 3 13.32 -1.32 17.13
C GLN A 3 12.29 -0.79 16.11
N ARG A 4 12.77 -0.43 14.92
CA ARG A 4 11.97 0.09 13.79
C ARG A 4 11.91 -0.97 12.69
N ASP A 5 11.31 -2.11 12.97
CA ASP A 5 11.10 -3.14 11.95
C ASP A 5 9.85 -2.77 11.13
N VAL A 6 9.92 -2.74 9.82
CA VAL A 6 8.70 -2.79 9.00
C VAL A 6 8.41 -4.25 8.74
N SER A 7 7.80 -4.92 9.72
CA SER A 7 7.23 -6.27 9.60
C SER A 7 5.72 -6.16 9.40
N ILE A 8 5.08 -7.18 8.82
CA ILE A 8 3.60 -7.23 8.77
C ILE A 8 3.00 -7.15 10.19
N GLY A 9 3.73 -7.63 11.21
CA GLY A 9 3.38 -7.43 12.62
C GLY A 9 3.34 -5.97 13.06
N ASN A 10 4.19 -5.10 12.52
CA ASN A 10 4.17 -3.66 12.81
C ASN A 10 3.15 -2.88 11.96
N LEU A 11 2.59 -3.50 10.91
CA LEU A 11 1.38 -3.01 10.22
C LEU A 11 0.09 -3.39 10.96
N MET A 12 0.13 -4.38 11.85
CA MET A 12 -1.02 -4.87 12.60
C MET A 12 -0.75 -4.88 14.11
N MET A 13 -1.03 -3.81 14.86
CA MET A 13 -1.08 -3.97 16.33
C MET A 13 -1.90 -2.93 17.09
N ASN A 14 -3.16 -3.26 17.41
CA ASN A 14 -3.69 -3.27 18.78
C ASN A 14 -4.97 -4.14 18.79
N GLU A 15 -4.93 -5.27 19.49
CA GLU A 15 -6.09 -6.18 19.69
C GLU A 15 -6.70 -6.04 21.09
N ASP A 16 -6.41 -4.96 21.81
CA ASP A 16 -6.98 -4.71 23.13
C ASP A 16 -8.40 -4.14 23.02
N VAL A 17 -9.40 -4.96 23.40
CA VAL A 17 -10.83 -4.66 23.26
C VAL A 17 -11.29 -3.57 24.25
N ASP A 18 -10.52 -3.34 25.32
CA ASP A 18 -10.90 -2.46 26.44
C ASP A 18 -10.25 -1.07 26.41
N ASN A 19 -9.45 -0.73 25.39
CA ASN A 19 -8.89 0.61 25.22
C ASN A 19 -9.54 1.34 24.01
N PRO A 20 -10.41 2.35 24.23
CA PRO A 20 -11.09 3.07 23.14
C PRO A 20 -10.17 4.01 22.34
N SER A 21 -8.87 4.03 22.63
CA SER A 21 -7.91 4.91 21.96
C SER A 21 -7.17 4.16 20.84
N TRP A 22 -7.90 3.94 19.73
CA TRP A 22 -7.39 3.68 18.38
C TRP A 22 -6.74 2.32 18.06
N ARG A 23 -7.33 1.68 17.04
CA ARG A 23 -6.92 0.47 16.32
C ARG A 23 -5.71 0.79 15.44
N SER A 24 -4.50 0.39 15.80
CA SER A 24 -3.29 0.77 15.08
C SER A 24 -3.03 -0.10 13.85
N PHE A 25 -3.42 0.46 12.70
CA PHE A 25 -2.95 0.12 11.35
C PHE A 25 -1.98 1.21 10.81
N LEU A 26 -1.62 2.18 11.66
CA LEU A 26 -1.00 3.46 11.30
C LEU A 26 0.10 3.84 12.31
N ILE A 27 1.21 3.09 12.38
CA ILE A 27 2.36 3.55 13.17
C ILE A 27 3.60 3.86 12.31
N ASP A 28 3.73 3.29 11.10
CA ASP A 28 4.87 3.63 10.23
C ASP A 28 4.53 4.26 8.87
N LEU A 29 3.24 4.41 8.53
CA LEU A 29 2.86 5.24 7.39
C LEU A 29 3.01 6.74 7.70
N ASP A 30 2.61 7.17 8.90
CA ASP A 30 2.67 8.58 9.30
C ASP A 30 4.11 9.09 9.49
N LEU A 31 5.06 8.22 9.86
CA LEU A 31 6.49 8.56 9.93
C LEU A 31 7.12 8.64 8.54
N ALA A 32 6.78 7.71 7.63
CA ALA A 32 7.26 7.74 6.24
C ALA A 32 6.69 8.92 5.43
N ILE A 33 5.46 9.36 5.70
CA ILE A 33 4.85 10.54 5.05
C ILE A 33 5.46 11.85 5.59
N ARG A 34 5.96 11.88 6.83
CA ARG A 34 6.49 13.09 7.48
C ARG A 34 7.97 13.35 7.22
N SER A 35 8.76 12.36 6.79
CA SER A 35 10.22 12.54 6.63
C SER A 35 10.67 13.28 5.37
N GLU A 36 9.77 13.66 4.45
CA GLU A 36 10.11 14.43 3.24
C GLU A 36 9.18 15.63 2.99
N ARG A 37 9.06 16.54 3.97
CA ARG A 37 8.47 17.86 3.70
C ARG A 37 9.31 18.97 4.31
N GLU A 38 10.41 19.31 3.62
CA GLU A 38 10.87 20.69 3.65
C GLU A 38 10.04 21.51 2.66
N GLU A 39 9.21 22.37 3.26
CA GLU A 39 8.48 23.53 2.73
C GLU A 39 7.25 23.33 1.80
N PRO A 40 6.07 23.89 2.17
CA PRO A 40 4.87 23.90 1.34
C PRO A 40 4.90 25.07 0.36
N SER A 41 5.13 24.81 -0.93
CA SER A 41 4.90 25.82 -1.96
C SER A 41 3.38 25.99 -2.18
N GLY A 42 2.89 27.19 -1.86
CA GLY A 42 1.48 27.52 -1.75
C GLY A 42 0.68 27.53 -3.06
N ALA A 43 0.29 26.36 -3.55
CA ALA A 43 -0.75 26.22 -4.57
C ALA A 43 -1.85 25.24 -4.13
N ARG A 44 -3.05 25.79 -3.88
CA ARG A 44 -4.37 25.13 -3.70
C ARG A 44 -4.38 23.73 -3.07
N SER A 45 -4.45 23.73 -1.74
CA SER A 45 -5.16 22.78 -0.87
C SER A 45 -5.99 21.66 -1.58
N LYS A 46 -5.38 20.50 -1.86
CA LYS A 46 -6.10 19.21 -2.06
C LYS A 46 -5.23 18.00 -1.63
N THR A 47 -5.43 17.60 -0.38
CA THR A 47 -5.52 16.24 0.20
C THR A 47 -4.69 15.08 -0.43
N GLY A 48 -3.73 14.55 0.33
CA GLY A 48 -3.09 13.23 0.11
C GLY A 48 -1.95 13.17 -0.92
N THR A 49 -1.00 12.25 -0.72
CA THR A 49 0.02 11.91 -1.74
C THR A 49 -0.70 11.20 -2.90
N ARG A 50 -0.75 11.82 -4.10
CA ARG A 50 -1.57 11.35 -5.24
C ARG A 50 -1.33 9.88 -5.60
N ALA A 51 -0.08 9.42 -5.50
CA ALA A 51 0.29 8.03 -5.77
C ALA A 51 -0.48 7.00 -4.93
N PHE A 52 -1.03 7.40 -3.78
CA PHE A 52 -1.76 6.50 -2.89
C PHE A 52 -3.28 6.59 -3.03
N MET A 53 -3.81 7.54 -3.79
CA MET A 53 -5.26 7.66 -3.99
C MET A 53 -5.80 6.44 -4.76
N ALA A 54 -6.92 5.89 -4.30
CA ALA A 54 -7.62 4.81 -4.99
C ALA A 54 -8.10 5.22 -6.40
N ILE A 55 -8.17 4.25 -7.31
CA ILE A 55 -8.60 4.47 -8.71
C ILE A 55 -9.99 5.09 -8.76
N GLY A 56 -10.93 4.64 -7.94
CA GLY A 56 -12.28 5.20 -7.88
C GLY A 56 -12.30 6.68 -7.50
N VAL A 57 -11.49 7.06 -6.50
CA VAL A 57 -11.37 8.47 -6.05
C VAL A 57 -10.75 9.34 -7.14
N LEU A 58 -9.76 8.83 -7.87
CA LEU A 58 -9.18 9.53 -9.03
C LEU A 58 -10.25 9.73 -10.14
N LEU A 59 -11.15 8.78 -10.32
CA LEU A 59 -12.26 8.88 -11.28
C LEU A 59 -13.47 9.68 -10.75
N GLY A 60 -13.36 10.32 -9.59
CA GLY A 60 -14.41 11.17 -9.02
C GLY A 60 -15.50 10.44 -8.24
N GLU A 61 -15.30 9.17 -7.90
CA GLU A 61 -16.22 8.43 -7.04
C GLU A 61 -16.25 9.01 -5.62
N LYS A 62 -17.41 8.90 -4.97
CA LYS A 62 -17.53 9.27 -3.57
C LYS A 62 -16.67 8.33 -2.73
N HIS A 63 -15.78 8.92 -1.95
CA HIS A 63 -14.88 8.20 -1.06
C HIS A 63 -15.63 7.26 -0.10
N SER A 64 -15.01 6.11 0.19
CA SER A 64 -15.59 5.00 0.97
C SER A 64 -14.45 4.18 1.59
N PHE A 65 -14.75 3.34 2.58
CA PHE A 65 -13.73 2.53 3.25
C PHE A 65 -12.97 1.59 2.30
N MET A 66 -13.59 1.15 1.19
CA MET A 66 -12.91 0.29 0.21
C MET A 66 -11.78 1.04 -0.49
N HIS A 67 -11.92 2.36 -0.66
CA HIS A 67 -10.86 3.22 -1.19
C HIS A 67 -9.69 3.34 -0.21
N ASP A 68 -9.95 3.31 1.10
CA ASP A 68 -8.88 3.30 2.11
C ASP A 68 -8.07 2.00 2.03
N LEU A 69 -8.75 0.86 1.84
CA LEU A 69 -8.11 -0.45 1.66
C LEU A 69 -7.30 -0.52 0.34
N GLU A 70 -7.82 0.05 -0.74
CA GLU A 70 -7.06 0.21 -1.98
C GLU A 70 -5.84 1.12 -1.79
N SER A 71 -6.01 2.23 -1.08
CA SER A 71 -4.92 3.16 -0.78
C SER A 71 -3.81 2.49 0.03
N PHE A 72 -4.16 1.65 1.00
CA PHE A 72 -3.19 0.84 1.73
C PHE A 72 -2.40 -0.09 0.82
N PHE A 73 -3.07 -0.79 -0.10
CA PHE A 73 -2.39 -1.66 -1.06
C PHE A 73 -1.35 -0.88 -1.87
N TRP A 74 -1.70 0.32 -2.34
CA TRP A 74 -0.76 1.17 -3.08
C TRP A 74 0.45 1.59 -2.24
N VAL A 75 0.25 1.88 -0.95
CA VAL A 75 1.36 2.23 -0.05
C VAL A 75 2.25 1.03 0.22
N LEU A 76 1.68 -0.15 0.49
CA LEU A 76 2.48 -1.37 0.70
C LEU A 76 3.33 -1.70 -0.53
N LEU A 77 2.73 -1.64 -1.72
CA LEU A 77 3.45 -1.83 -2.98
C LEU A 77 4.58 -0.80 -3.15
N TRP A 78 4.31 0.46 -2.84
CA TRP A 78 5.29 1.54 -2.89
C TRP A 78 6.48 1.29 -1.96
N ILE A 79 6.21 0.90 -0.71
CA ILE A 79 7.25 0.59 0.28
C ILE A 79 8.15 -0.53 -0.23
N CYS A 80 7.56 -1.61 -0.73
CA CYS A 80 8.27 -2.78 -1.23
C CYS A 80 9.19 -2.46 -2.43
N ILE A 81 8.87 -1.44 -3.22
CA ILE A 81 9.61 -1.04 -4.42
C ILE A 81 10.64 0.06 -4.13
N GLN A 82 10.36 0.99 -3.21
CA GLN A 82 11.22 2.17 -3.01
C GLN A 82 12.24 1.99 -1.87
N TYR A 83 11.93 1.16 -0.87
CA TYR A 83 12.75 1.02 0.33
C TYR A 83 13.37 -0.38 0.41
N ASN A 84 14.65 -0.46 0.76
CA ASN A 84 15.33 -1.73 0.98
C ASN A 84 15.47 -2.03 2.49
N GLY A 85 14.39 -1.79 3.23
CA GLY A 85 14.32 -1.92 4.68
C GLY A 85 14.31 -0.57 5.43
N PRO A 86 14.11 -0.59 6.75
CA PRO A 86 13.83 0.59 7.58
C PRO A 86 15.04 1.50 7.84
N ALA A 87 16.25 1.00 7.62
CA ALA A 87 17.50 1.74 7.86
C ALA A 87 18.09 2.37 6.58
N GLU A 88 17.57 2.02 5.41
CA GLU A 88 18.10 2.47 4.13
C GLU A 88 17.31 3.64 3.55
N LYS A 89 18.02 4.57 2.90
CA LYS A 89 17.38 5.69 2.19
C LYS A 89 16.57 5.16 1.00
N PRO A 90 15.41 5.75 0.69
CA PRO A 90 14.63 5.37 -0.47
C PRO A 90 15.46 5.55 -1.75
N THR A 91 15.36 4.57 -2.64
CA THR A 91 15.90 4.69 -4.00
C THR A 91 14.74 5.04 -4.91
N VAL A 92 14.81 6.19 -5.56
CA VAL A 92 13.74 6.68 -6.44
C VAL A 92 13.63 5.79 -7.68
N VAL A 93 12.60 4.93 -7.72
CA VAL A 93 12.17 4.27 -8.96
C VAL A 93 11.29 5.25 -9.73
N HIS A 94 11.88 5.90 -10.74
CA HIS A 94 11.23 6.96 -11.53
C HIS A 94 9.84 6.60 -12.06
N ARG A 95 9.60 5.32 -12.40
CA ARG A 95 8.30 4.84 -12.90
C ARG A 95 7.17 5.09 -11.90
N PHE A 96 7.42 4.82 -10.62
CA PHE A 96 6.42 4.99 -9.56
C PHE A 96 6.43 6.44 -9.06
N ASP A 97 7.58 7.09 -9.01
CA ASP A 97 7.68 8.52 -8.64
C ASP A 97 6.81 9.43 -9.52
N LYS A 98 6.72 9.12 -10.83
CA LYS A 98 5.84 9.83 -11.77
C LYS A 98 4.39 9.91 -11.30
N TRP A 99 3.89 8.94 -10.53
CA TRP A 99 2.50 8.94 -10.05
C TRP A 99 2.15 10.14 -9.15
N ASN A 100 3.14 10.75 -8.50
CA ASN A 100 2.91 11.96 -7.71
C ASN A 100 2.64 13.20 -8.58
N PHE A 101 3.10 13.18 -9.82
CA PHE A 101 3.09 14.32 -10.73
C PHE A 101 2.14 14.14 -11.92
N SER A 102 1.69 12.90 -12.20
CA SER A 102 0.74 12.61 -13.28
C SER A 102 -0.62 13.26 -13.08
N GLU A 103 -1.28 13.57 -14.20
CA GLU A 103 -2.68 14.01 -14.19
C GLU A 103 -3.60 12.90 -13.67
N THR A 104 -4.75 13.29 -13.11
CA THR A 104 -5.62 12.38 -12.35
C THR A 104 -6.10 11.19 -13.20
N GLU A 105 -6.51 11.45 -14.43
CA GLU A 105 -6.97 10.43 -15.38
C GLU A 105 -5.81 9.53 -15.84
N GLU A 106 -4.65 10.13 -16.17
CA GLU A 106 -3.43 9.37 -16.54
C GLU A 106 -3.00 8.43 -15.41
N LEU A 107 -3.04 8.90 -14.17
CA LEU A 107 -2.71 8.09 -13.00
C LEU A 107 -3.69 6.93 -12.81
N ALA A 108 -5.00 7.17 -12.99
CA ALA A 108 -6.00 6.13 -12.90
C ALA A 108 -5.77 5.02 -13.95
N GLU A 109 -5.51 5.41 -15.21
CA GLU A 109 -5.20 4.45 -16.29
C GLU A 109 -3.89 3.71 -16.06
N SER A 110 -2.84 4.41 -15.58
CA SER A 110 -1.56 3.79 -15.22
C SER A 110 -1.73 2.71 -14.14
N LYS A 111 -2.52 3.01 -13.10
CA LYS A 111 -2.83 2.06 -12.02
C LYS A 111 -3.63 0.86 -12.51
N LYS A 112 -4.68 1.09 -13.31
CA LYS A 112 -5.46 0.01 -13.93
C LYS A 112 -4.55 -0.92 -14.75
N GLY A 113 -3.73 -0.35 -15.62
CA GLY A 113 -2.79 -1.11 -16.44
C GLY A 113 -1.77 -1.91 -15.61
N ALA A 114 -1.35 -1.39 -14.45
CA ALA A 114 -0.41 -2.07 -13.57
C ALA A 114 -0.99 -3.32 -12.89
N VAL A 115 -2.31 -3.37 -12.65
CA VAL A 115 -2.94 -4.45 -11.85
C VAL A 115 -3.90 -5.36 -12.60
N VAL A 116 -4.28 -4.98 -13.83
CA VAL A 116 -5.29 -5.71 -14.62
C VAL A 116 -4.87 -7.15 -14.94
N HIS A 117 -3.65 -7.33 -15.43
CA HIS A 117 -3.13 -8.63 -15.85
C HIS A 117 -2.19 -9.20 -14.78
N GLU A 118 -2.51 -10.40 -14.28
CA GLU A 118 -1.74 -11.02 -13.19
C GLU A 118 -0.28 -11.27 -13.57
N GLY A 119 -0.01 -11.75 -14.79
CA GLY A 119 1.35 -12.05 -15.23
C GLY A 119 2.22 -10.80 -15.32
N ASP A 120 1.65 -9.69 -15.82
CA ASP A 120 2.39 -8.43 -15.92
C ASP A 120 2.57 -7.78 -14.56
N PHE A 121 1.59 -7.89 -13.66
CA PHE A 121 1.74 -7.46 -12.27
C PHE A 121 2.87 -8.22 -11.59
N LYS A 122 2.89 -9.55 -11.69
CA LYS A 122 3.95 -10.38 -11.09
C LYS A 122 5.32 -10.00 -11.64
N ARG A 123 5.47 -9.88 -12.96
CA ARG A 123 6.71 -9.46 -13.60
C ARG A 123 7.16 -8.07 -13.12
N MET A 124 6.24 -7.11 -13.07
CA MET A 124 6.51 -5.76 -12.55
C MET A 124 7.02 -5.81 -11.11
N VAL A 125 6.37 -6.57 -10.23
CA VAL A 125 6.81 -6.71 -8.84
C VAL A 125 8.18 -7.36 -8.77
N GLU A 126 8.41 -8.45 -9.51
CA GLU A 126 9.69 -9.18 -9.53
C GLU A 126 10.86 -8.29 -9.97
N GLU A 127 10.65 -7.48 -11.00
CA GLU A 127 11.67 -6.56 -11.55
C GLU A 127 12.00 -5.39 -10.62
N ASN A 128 11.07 -4.96 -9.76
CA ASN A 128 11.17 -3.70 -9.01
C ASN A 128 11.25 -3.86 -7.49
N ILE A 129 10.84 -5.01 -6.94
CA ILE A 129 10.82 -5.22 -5.49
C ILE A 129 12.23 -5.27 -4.93
N ARG A 130 12.42 -4.63 -3.77
CA ARG A 130 13.71 -4.57 -3.11
C ARG A 130 14.07 -5.90 -2.45
N PRO A 131 15.37 -6.27 -2.41
CA PRO A 131 15.84 -7.51 -1.79
C PRO A 131 15.22 -7.79 -0.42
N TYR A 132 15.15 -6.78 0.45
CA TYR A 132 14.57 -6.89 1.79
C TYR A 132 13.11 -7.37 1.80
N TYR A 133 12.31 -7.03 0.78
CA TYR A 133 10.88 -7.35 0.70
C TYR A 133 10.56 -8.50 -0.28
N LYS A 134 11.56 -9.22 -0.81
CA LYS A 134 11.31 -10.28 -1.82
C LYS A 134 10.34 -11.37 -1.37
N SER A 135 10.33 -11.73 -0.08
CA SER A 135 9.40 -12.71 0.48
C SER A 135 7.93 -12.27 0.43
N LEU A 136 7.65 -10.97 0.29
CA LEU A 136 6.29 -10.43 0.16
C LEU A 136 5.69 -10.56 -1.25
N GLN A 137 6.47 -10.93 -2.28
CA GLN A 137 5.98 -11.07 -3.66
C GLN A 137 4.67 -11.88 -3.80
N PRO A 138 4.57 -13.12 -3.27
CA PRO A 138 3.31 -13.89 -3.37
C PRO A 138 2.15 -13.19 -2.66
N TRP A 139 2.43 -12.55 -1.52
CA TRP A 139 1.45 -11.86 -0.69
C TRP A 139 0.92 -10.57 -1.32
N LEU A 140 1.77 -9.81 -2.02
CA LEU A 140 1.37 -8.63 -2.81
C LEU A 140 0.35 -9.02 -3.89
N ASN A 141 0.58 -10.12 -4.62
CA ASN A 141 -0.37 -10.56 -5.64
C ASN A 141 -1.67 -11.11 -5.03
N ARG A 142 -1.58 -11.80 -3.88
CA ARG A 142 -2.76 -12.31 -3.17
C ARG A 142 -3.63 -11.15 -2.66
N LEU A 143 -2.99 -10.12 -2.08
CA LEU A 143 -3.63 -8.90 -1.64
C LEU A 143 -4.25 -8.13 -2.80
N ARG A 144 -3.54 -7.99 -3.93
CA ARG A 144 -4.07 -7.39 -5.17
C ARG A 144 -5.38 -8.06 -5.59
N LYS A 145 -5.46 -9.39 -5.59
CA LYS A 145 -6.68 -10.12 -5.99
C LYS A 145 -7.87 -9.85 -5.07
N VAL A 146 -7.62 -9.62 -3.78
CA VAL A 146 -8.68 -9.30 -2.79
C VAL A 146 -9.13 -7.85 -2.92
N VAL A 147 -8.18 -6.93 -3.02
CA VAL A 147 -8.44 -5.48 -3.02
C VAL A 147 -8.94 -4.99 -4.39
N LEU A 148 -8.45 -5.58 -5.48
CA LEU A 148 -8.74 -5.23 -6.86
C LEU A 148 -9.24 -6.48 -7.62
N PRO A 149 -10.46 -6.97 -7.34
CA PRO A 149 -10.99 -8.18 -7.95
C PRO A 149 -11.03 -8.05 -9.48
N ASN A 150 -10.63 -9.13 -10.18
CA ASN A 150 -10.49 -9.15 -11.64
C ASN A 150 -9.59 -8.02 -12.20
N GLY A 151 -8.69 -7.48 -11.38
CA GLY A 151 -7.80 -6.40 -11.78
C GLY A 151 -8.49 -5.02 -11.88
N GLY A 152 -9.68 -4.87 -11.31
CA GLY A 152 -10.46 -3.63 -11.26
C GLY A 152 -10.83 -3.23 -9.84
N ARG A 153 -11.31 -1.98 -9.69
CA ARG A 153 -11.85 -1.46 -8.43
C ARG A 153 -13.21 -2.08 -8.10
N TRP A 154 -13.60 -2.03 -6.83
CA TRP A 154 -14.94 -2.42 -6.39
C TRP A 154 -16.00 -1.43 -6.88
N GLU A 155 -17.01 -1.90 -7.61
CA GLU A 155 -18.15 -1.09 -8.06
C GLU A 155 -19.29 -1.05 -7.04
N LYS A 156 -19.32 -2.03 -6.12
CA LYS A 156 -20.34 -2.18 -5.07
C LYS A 156 -19.66 -2.37 -3.73
N GLU A 157 -20.31 -1.87 -2.69
CA GLU A 157 -19.85 -2.05 -1.31
C GLU A 157 -19.71 -3.53 -0.96
N ASP A 158 -18.53 -3.94 -0.50
CA ASP A 158 -18.27 -5.27 0.03
C ASP A 158 -17.80 -5.18 1.49
N ARG A 159 -18.72 -5.46 2.42
CA ARG A 159 -18.47 -5.42 3.86
C ARG A 159 -17.49 -6.50 4.35
N GLY A 160 -17.29 -7.57 3.57
CA GLY A 160 -16.33 -8.63 3.88
C GLY A 160 -14.92 -8.34 3.39
N LEU A 161 -14.71 -7.28 2.60
CA LEU A 161 -13.41 -6.94 2.04
C LEU A 161 -12.33 -6.76 3.12
N TYR A 162 -12.67 -6.06 4.19
CA TYR A 162 -11.76 -5.86 5.32
C TYR A 162 -11.30 -7.18 5.94
N SER A 163 -12.23 -8.10 6.21
CA SER A 163 -11.91 -9.40 6.82
C SER A 163 -11.00 -10.23 5.93
N ARG A 164 -11.30 -10.32 4.62
CA ARG A 164 -10.46 -11.06 3.67
C ARG A 164 -9.07 -10.45 3.52
N MET A 165 -8.97 -9.12 3.56
CA MET A 165 -7.71 -8.42 3.55
C MET A 165 -6.88 -8.72 4.81
N LYS A 166 -7.53 -8.70 5.99
CA LYS A 166 -6.91 -9.06 7.27
C LYS A 166 -6.40 -10.50 7.26
N GLU A 167 -7.18 -11.44 6.74
CA GLU A 167 -6.80 -12.85 6.61
C GLU A 167 -5.51 -13.02 5.78
N VAL A 168 -5.42 -12.37 4.61
CA VAL A 168 -4.21 -12.42 3.77
C VAL A 168 -2.99 -11.88 4.52
N LEU A 169 -3.12 -10.77 5.25
CA LEU A 169 -2.02 -10.20 6.03
C LEU A 169 -1.61 -11.11 7.20
N GLN A 170 -2.56 -11.74 7.88
CA GLN A 170 -2.27 -12.70 8.96
C GLN A 170 -1.57 -13.97 8.44
N GLU A 171 -1.99 -14.48 7.29
CA GLU A 171 -1.31 -15.61 6.64
C GLU A 171 0.11 -15.25 6.23
N ALA A 172 0.30 -14.05 5.66
CA ALA A 172 1.61 -13.54 5.28
C ALA A 172 2.55 -13.41 6.48
N GLN A 173 2.05 -12.92 7.62
CA GLN A 173 2.82 -12.84 8.85
C GLN A 173 3.32 -14.22 9.30
N ARG A 174 2.42 -15.20 9.38
CA ARG A 174 2.78 -16.58 9.80
C ARG A 174 3.81 -17.22 8.88
N ASP A 175 3.69 -17.02 7.57
CA ASP A 175 4.62 -17.57 6.57
C ASP A 175 6.02 -16.96 6.72
N LEU A 176 6.10 -15.65 6.96
CA LEU A 176 7.36 -14.97 7.21
C LEU A 176 8.01 -15.37 8.53
N ASP A 177 7.21 -15.56 9.59
CA ASP A 177 7.70 -16.01 10.89
C ASP A 177 8.30 -17.42 10.78
N VAL A 178 7.62 -18.34 10.08
CA VAL A 178 8.12 -19.71 9.84
C VAL A 178 9.38 -19.72 8.97
N ALA A 179 9.54 -18.75 8.06
CA ALA A 179 10.73 -18.64 7.21
C ALA A 179 11.95 -18.01 7.91
N ALA A 180 11.76 -17.42 9.09
CA ALA A 180 12.82 -16.79 9.89
C ALA A 180 13.43 -17.74 10.94
N ASP A 181 12.78 -18.88 11.23
CA ASP A 181 13.25 -19.97 12.09
C ASP A 181 14.11 -21.00 11.32
#